data_AF-A0A2J8SNU5-F1
#
_entry.id   AF-A0A2J8SNU5-F1
#
_cell.length_a   1.000
_cell.length_b   1.000
_cell.length_c   1.000
_cell.angle_alpha   90.00
_cell.angle_beta   90.00
_cell.angle_gamma   90.00
#
_symmetry.space_group_name_H-M   'P 1'
#
loop_
_entity.id
_entity.type
_entity.pdbx_description
1 polymer ?
#
loop_
_entity_poly.entity_id
_entity_poly.type
_entity_poly.pdbx_seq_one_letter_code
_entity_poly.pdbx_strand_id
1 'polypeptide(L)'
;MVLLKEYRVILPVSVDEYQVGQLYSVAEASKNETGGGEGVEVLVNEPYEKDGEKGQYTHKIYHLQSKVPTFVRMLAPEGALNIHEKAWNAYPYCRTGA
;
A
#
# COMPACT_ATOMS: atom_id res chain seq x y z
N MET A 1 7.35 20.79 7.92
CA MET A 1 5.91 21.11 7.86
C MET A 1 5.17 19.84 7.47
N VAL A 2 4.13 19.44 8.20
CA VAL A 2 3.34 18.22 7.91
C VAL A 2 1.98 18.65 7.38
N LEU A 3 1.49 17.99 6.33
CA LEU A 3 0.18 18.24 5.73
C LEU A 3 -0.74 17.05 6.02
N LEU A 4 -1.82 17.27 6.79
CA LEU A 4 -2.81 16.25 7.09
C LEU A 4 -4.11 16.51 6.32
N LYS A 5 -4.66 15.47 5.68
CA LYS A 5 -5.93 15.51 4.95
C LYS A 5 -6.72 14.23 5.21
N GLU A 6 -8.02 14.36 5.44
CA GLU A 6 -8.95 13.23 5.59
C GLU A 6 -9.78 13.08 4.32
N TYR A 7 -9.78 11.88 3.74
CA TYR A 7 -10.55 11.55 2.54
C TYR A 7 -11.71 10.64 2.94
N ARG A 8 -12.95 11.11 2.77
CA ARG A 8 -14.17 10.34 3.05
C ARG A 8 -14.72 9.77 1.76
N VAL A 9 -14.75 8.44 1.64
CA VAL A 9 -15.19 7.74 0.43
C VAL A 9 -16.45 6.94 0.76
N ILE A 10 -17.62 7.45 0.36
CA ILE A 10 -18.90 6.74 0.52
C ILE A 10 -18.98 5.68 -0.57
N LEU A 11 -19.25 4.43 -0.19
CA LEU A 11 -19.39 3.30 -1.12
C LEU A 11 -20.73 2.60 -0.90
N PRO A 12 -21.38 2.09 -1.96
CA PRO A 12 -22.65 1.37 -1.88
C PRO A 12 -22.43 -0.11 -1.52
N VAL A 13 -21.60 -0.39 -0.52
CA VAL A 13 -21.32 -1.74 -0.01
C VAL A 13 -21.30 -1.72 1.51
N SER A 14 -21.59 -2.86 2.13
CA SER A 14 -21.44 -3.04 3.57
C SER A 14 -19.98 -3.07 4.00
N VAL A 15 -19.76 -2.91 5.31
CA VAL A 15 -18.43 -2.99 5.91
C VAL A 15 -17.83 -4.39 5.70
N ASP A 16 -18.60 -5.46 5.80
CA ASP A 16 -18.08 -6.82 5.62
C ASP A 16 -17.72 -7.10 4.14
N GLU A 17 -18.54 -6.61 3.19
CA GLU A 17 -18.22 -6.70 1.76
C GLU A 17 -16.94 -5.90 1.42
N TYR A 18 -16.74 -4.75 2.04
CA TYR A 18 -15.54 -3.94 1.82
C TYR A 18 -14.27 -4.66 2.27
N GLN A 19 -14.31 -5.45 3.36
CA GLN A 19 -13.15 -6.22 3.81
C GLN A 19 -12.64 -7.17 2.73
N VAL A 20 -13.55 -7.90 2.08
CA VAL A 20 -13.21 -8.83 1.00
C VAL A 20 -12.83 -8.08 -0.27
N GLY A 21 -13.62 -7.06 -0.63
CA GLY A 21 -13.41 -6.26 -1.83
C GLY A 21 -12.06 -5.54 -1.83
N GLN A 22 -11.67 -4.94 -0.70
CA GLN A 22 -10.39 -4.24 -0.56
C GLN A 22 -9.21 -5.18 -0.82
N LEU A 23 -9.20 -6.37 -0.22
CA LEU A 23 -8.11 -7.34 -0.40
C LEU A 23 -8.00 -7.79 -1.86
N TYR A 24 -9.14 -8.09 -2.49
CA TYR A 24 -9.19 -8.43 -3.91
C TYR A 24 -8.68 -7.29 -4.80
N SER A 25 -9.19 -6.07 -4.60
CA SER A 25 -8.78 -4.90 -5.38
C SER A 25 -7.31 -4.58 -5.23
N VAL A 26 -6.75 -4.72 -4.03
CA VAL A 26 -5.31 -4.51 -3.79
C VAL A 26 -4.48 -5.54 -4.53
N ALA A 27 -4.87 -6.81 -4.52
CA ALA A 27 -4.15 -7.87 -5.25
C ALA A 27 -4.17 -7.63 -6.77
N GLU A 28 -5.35 -7.35 -7.34
CA GLU A 28 -5.50 -7.11 -8.77
C GLU A 28 -4.78 -5.82 -9.21
N ALA A 29 -4.90 -4.73 -8.45
CA ALA A 29 -4.19 -3.49 -8.75
C ALA A 29 -2.67 -3.67 -8.69
N SER A 30 -2.16 -4.37 -7.67
CA SER A 30 -0.72 -4.65 -7.54
C SER A 30 -0.20 -5.47 -8.72
N LYS A 31 -0.99 -6.45 -9.18
CA LYS A 31 -0.66 -7.27 -10.36
C LYS A 31 -0.64 -6.44 -11.64
N ASN A 32 -1.64 -5.59 -11.86
CA ASN A 32 -1.73 -4.74 -13.06
C ASN A 32 -0.61 -3.70 -13.12
N GLU A 33 -0.15 -3.22 -11.98
CA GLU A 33 0.95 -2.25 -11.90
C GLU A 33 2.34 -2.90 -11.97
N THR A 34 2.44 -4.23 -11.88
CA THR A 34 3.71 -4.95 -11.89
C THR A 34 4.05 -5.46 -13.28
N GLY A 35 5.20 -5.04 -13.81
CA GLY A 35 5.69 -5.44 -15.13
C GLY A 35 7.01 -4.79 -15.49
N GLY A 36 7.83 -5.48 -16.31
CA GLY A 36 9.05 -4.91 -16.87
C GLY A 36 10.17 -4.62 -15.86
N GLY A 37 10.17 -5.27 -14.68
CA GLY A 37 11.14 -5.03 -13.61
C GLY A 37 10.77 -3.90 -12.63
N GLU A 38 9.59 -3.30 -12.82
CA GLU A 38 9.00 -2.30 -11.93
C GLU A 38 7.63 -2.77 -11.41
N GLY A 39 7.13 -2.16 -10.33
CA GLY A 39 5.86 -2.56 -9.71
C GLY A 39 5.94 -2.82 -8.21
N VAL A 40 5.14 -3.78 -7.74
CA VAL A 40 4.95 -4.07 -6.32
C VAL A 40 5.63 -5.38 -5.95
N GLU A 41 6.61 -5.32 -5.05
CA GLU A 41 7.22 -6.48 -4.41
C GLU A 41 6.64 -6.67 -3.02
N VAL A 42 6.16 -7.88 -2.69
CA VAL A 42 5.67 -8.20 -1.34
C VAL A 42 6.77 -8.94 -0.59
N LEU A 43 7.35 -8.28 0.44
CA LEU A 43 8.42 -8.85 1.26
C LEU A 43 7.88 -9.67 2.43
N VAL A 44 6.84 -9.16 3.10
CA VAL A 44 6.23 -9.81 4.26
C VAL A 44 4.72 -9.76 4.11
N ASN A 45 4.06 -10.87 4.43
CA ASN A 45 2.61 -10.97 4.52
C ASN A 45 2.26 -12.02 5.57
N GLU A 46 2.05 -11.61 6.81
CA GLU A 46 1.84 -12.52 7.93
C GLU A 46 0.81 -11.96 8.93
N PRO A 47 0.09 -12.84 9.64
CA PRO A 47 -0.75 -12.40 10.74
C PRO A 47 0.13 -11.82 11.87
N TYR A 48 -0.35 -10.77 12.54
CA TYR A 48 0.30 -10.19 13.71
C TYR A 48 -0.67 -10.06 14.89
N GLU A 49 -0.08 -10.07 16.08
CA GLU A 49 -0.77 -9.72 17.32
C GLU A 49 0.15 -8.81 18.13
N LYS A 50 -0.32 -7.60 18.45
CA LYS A 50 0.44 -6.63 19.24
C LYS A 50 -0.49 -5.79 20.09
N ASP A 51 -0.19 -5.66 21.38
CA ASP A 51 -0.94 -4.81 22.31
C ASP A 51 -2.47 -5.08 22.32
N GLY A 52 -2.88 -6.32 22.06
CA GLY A 52 -4.29 -6.74 21.94
C GLY A 52 -4.93 -6.51 20.56
N GLU A 53 -4.23 -5.84 19.64
CA GLU A 53 -4.63 -5.69 18.24
C GLU A 53 -4.17 -6.91 17.44
N LYS A 54 -5.10 -7.52 16.69
CA LYS A 54 -4.84 -8.66 15.80
C LYS A 54 -5.19 -8.27 14.38
N GLY A 55 -4.35 -8.66 13.43
CA GLY A 55 -4.56 -8.30 12.04
C GLY A 55 -3.56 -8.96 11.10
N GLN A 56 -3.49 -8.41 9.88
CA GLN A 56 -2.51 -8.80 8.88
C GLN A 56 -1.46 -7.71 8.74
N TYR A 57 -0.18 -8.08 8.85
CA TYR A 57 0.93 -7.20 8.59
C TYR A 57 1.44 -7.47 7.17
N THR A 58 1.66 -6.40 6.41
CA THR A 58 2.33 -6.48 5.11
C THR A 58 3.45 -5.47 4.99
N HIS A 59 4.54 -5.89 4.36
CA HIS A 59 5.62 -5.01 3.95
C HIS A 59 5.83 -5.18 2.45
N LYS A 60 5.65 -4.09 1.70
CA LYS A 60 5.82 -4.05 0.25
C LYS A 60 6.83 -2.99 -0.16
N ILE A 61 7.46 -3.19 -1.31
CA ILE A 61 8.27 -2.20 -1.99
C ILE A 61 7.60 -1.86 -3.32
N TYR A 62 7.42 -0.57 -3.57
CA TYR A 62 6.99 -0.03 -4.86
C TYR A 62 8.21 0.48 -5.62
N HIS A 63 8.53 -0.14 -6.75
CA HIS A 63 9.58 0.28 -7.67
C HIS A 63 8.97 1.21 -8.74
N LEU A 64 9.24 2.51 -8.65
CA LEU A 64 8.54 3.54 -9.43
C LEU A 64 9.42 4.28 -10.44
N GLN A 65 10.58 3.74 -10.79
CA GLN A 65 11.61 4.42 -11.59
C GLN A 65 11.09 5.02 -12.91
N SER A 66 10.22 4.30 -13.64
CA SER A 66 9.58 4.79 -14.87
C SER A 66 8.14 5.27 -14.68
N LYS A 67 7.54 5.02 -13.50
CA LYS A 67 6.13 5.35 -13.18
C LYS A 67 5.94 6.72 -12.54
N VAL A 68 7.01 7.44 -12.18
CA VAL A 68 6.94 8.82 -11.68
C VAL A 68 7.10 9.87 -12.80
N PRO A 69 6.57 11.10 -12.62
CA PRO A 69 6.81 12.19 -13.55
C PRO A 69 8.30 12.47 -13.79
N THR A 70 8.65 12.89 -15.02
CA THR A 70 10.05 13.07 -15.43
C THR A 70 10.86 14.00 -14.52
N PHE A 71 10.25 15.07 -14.01
CA PHE A 71 10.94 16.00 -13.10
C PHE A 71 11.30 15.33 -11.76
N VAL A 72 10.48 14.40 -11.25
CA VAL A 72 10.77 13.64 -10.03
C VAL A 72 11.94 12.70 -10.29
N ARG A 73 11.92 12.00 -11.43
CA ARG A 73 12.99 11.08 -11.83
C ARG A 73 14.34 11.78 -12.01
N MET A 74 14.36 12.99 -12.58
CA MET A 74 15.61 13.75 -12.79
C MET A 74 16.22 14.27 -11.48
N LEU A 75 15.42 14.45 -10.44
CA LEU A 75 15.86 14.97 -9.15
C LEU A 75 16.18 13.86 -8.13
N ALA A 76 15.59 12.67 -8.30
CA ALA A 76 15.77 11.56 -7.38
C ALA A 76 17.07 10.79 -7.67
N PRO A 77 17.93 10.55 -6.66
CA PRO A 77 19.10 9.70 -6.82
C PRO A 77 18.70 8.24 -7.11
N GLU A 78 19.63 7.47 -7.68
CA GLU A 78 19.41 6.08 -8.04
C GLU A 78 18.96 5.25 -6.83
N GLY A 79 17.87 4.49 -6.98
CA GLY A 79 17.26 3.71 -5.89
C GLY A 79 16.32 4.49 -4.95
N ALA A 80 16.30 5.83 -4.97
CA ALA A 80 15.42 6.63 -4.12
C ALA A 80 13.93 6.55 -4.47
N LEU A 81 13.60 5.92 -5.60
CA LEU A 81 12.23 5.69 -6.08
C LEU A 81 11.66 4.34 -5.66
N ASN A 82 12.38 3.59 -4.81
CA ASN A 82 11.86 2.44 -4.11
C ASN A 82 11.13 2.91 -2.84
N ILE A 83 9.81 2.87 -2.84
CA ILE A 83 8.99 3.29 -1.71
C ILE A 83 8.60 2.07 -0.89
N HIS A 84 8.87 2.12 0.42
CA HIS A 84 8.43 1.09 1.35
C HIS A 84 7.03 1.40 1.85
N GLU A 85 6.13 0.44 1.77
CA GLU A 85 4.82 0.46 2.43
C GLU A 85 4.80 -0.62 3.51
N LYS A 86 4.59 -0.21 4.75
CA LYS A 86 4.27 -1.10 5.87
C LYS A 86 2.82 -0.88 6.26
N ALA A 87 2.03 -1.93 6.25
CA ALA A 87 0.60 -1.88 6.56
C ALA A 87 0.26 -2.82 7.72
N TRP A 88 -0.54 -2.33 8.65
CA TRP A 88 -1.13 -3.05 9.77
C TRP A 88 -2.65 -3.01 9.61
N ASN A 89 -3.22 -4.09 9.08
CA ASN A 89 -4.64 -4.21 8.81
C ASN A 89 -5.33 -5.00 9.92
N ALA A 90 -5.90 -4.28 10.88
CA ALA A 90 -6.74 -4.78 11.96
C ALA A 90 -8.21 -4.39 11.72
N TYR A 91 -8.77 -4.91 10.63
CA TYR A 91 -10.10 -4.53 10.14
C TYR A 91 -11.14 -4.45 11.26
N PRO A 92 -11.91 -3.34 11.38
CA PRO A 92 -12.12 -2.27 10.39
C PRO A 92 -11.08 -1.14 10.41
N TYR A 93 -10.07 -1.21 11.28
CA TYR A 93 -9.01 -0.21 11.35
C TYR A 93 -7.77 -0.67 10.56
N CYS A 94 -7.20 0.22 9.75
CA CYS A 94 -5.98 -0.07 9.01
C CYS A 94 -5.04 1.13 9.08
N ARG A 95 -3.76 0.85 9.32
CA ARG A 95 -2.70 1.86 9.35
C ARG A 95 -1.64 1.49 8.32
N THR A 96 -1.35 2.41 7.40
CA THR A 96 -0.22 2.33 6.47
C THR A 96 0.81 3.39 6.81
N GLY A 97 2.08 3.05 6.65
CA GLY A 97 3.22 3.94 6.90
C GLY A 97 4.44 3.55 6.05
N ALA A 98 5.45 4.41 6.04
CA ALA A 98 6.73 4.18 5.37
C ALA A 98 7.73 3.45 6.28
#